data_AF-A0A8H3J429-F1
#
_entry.id   AF-A0A8H3J429-F1
#
_cell.length_a   1.000
_cell.length_b   1.000
_cell.length_c   1.000
_cell.angle_alpha   90.00
_cell.angle_beta   90.00
_cell.angle_gamma   90.00
#
_symmetry.space_group_name_H-M   'P 1'
#
loop_
_entity.id
_entity.type
_entity.pdbx_description
1 polymer ?
#
loop_
_entity_poly.entity_id
_entity_poly.type
_entity_poly.pdbx_seq_one_letter_code
_entity_poly.pdbx_strand_id
1 'polypeptide(L)'
;MSDQSTRVIALESCQQGDLRGLKRLLDTHPAPDPPSPTSEMLVTACKAKQISVVQYLLERYPNTKSSLELHKAAFQGGVDVYSVILEEFPELKQETFGHQADPIGQAVSDNDTIMLKFLLDNGFDVKASHFCYVPVLMFAQQHDSPEEIIHLLKKWGATDELSF
;
A
#
# COMPACT_ATOMS: atom_id res chain seq x y z
N MET A 1 -16.09 -28.88 7.30
CA MET A 1 -15.60 -27.70 8.04
C MET A 1 -16.63 -26.60 7.87
N SER A 2 -16.89 -25.76 8.88
CA SER A 2 -17.80 -24.62 8.71
C SER A 2 -17.12 -23.53 7.89
N ASP A 3 -17.91 -22.69 7.22
CA ASP A 3 -17.44 -21.55 6.43
C ASP A 3 -16.50 -20.62 7.23
N GLN A 4 -16.83 -20.41 8.51
CA GLN A 4 -16.01 -19.62 9.44
C GLN A 4 -14.63 -20.24 9.70
N SER A 5 -14.51 -21.57 9.78
CA SER A 5 -13.22 -22.24 9.97
C SER A 5 -12.34 -22.12 8.72
N THR A 6 -12.93 -22.22 7.53
CA THR A 6 -12.22 -22.06 6.25
C THR A 6 -11.63 -20.65 6.12
N ARG A 7 -12.43 -19.62 6.45
CA ARG A 7 -11.96 -18.23 6.43
C ARG A 7 -10.78 -18.01 7.37
N VAL A 8 -10.86 -18.48 8.62
CA VAL A 8 -9.77 -18.31 9.60
C VAL A 8 -8.47 -18.94 9.11
N ILE A 9 -8.52 -20.17 8.60
CA ILE A 9 -7.33 -20.87 8.08
C ILE A 9 -6.76 -20.16 6.85
N ALA A 10 -7.62 -19.62 5.98
CA ALA A 10 -7.17 -18.84 4.83
C ALA A 10 -6.40 -17.59 5.26
N LEU A 11 -6.92 -16.84 6.23
CA LEU A 11 -6.27 -15.64 6.77
C LEU A 11 -4.96 -15.96 7.49
N GLU A 12 -4.92 -17.02 8.30
CA GLU A 12 -3.68 -17.49 8.93
C GLU A 12 -2.63 -17.88 7.87
N SER A 13 -3.04 -18.57 6.81
CA SER A 13 -2.15 -18.91 5.69
C SER A 13 -1.62 -17.66 5.00
N CYS A 14 -2.47 -16.64 4.81
CA CYS A 14 -2.07 -15.35 4.24
C CYS A 14 -1.09 -14.59 5.13
N GLN A 15 -1.29 -14.63 6.45
CA GLN A 15 -0.41 -13.98 7.41
C GLN A 15 0.96 -14.67 7.49
N GLN A 16 0.97 -16.01 7.49
CA GLN A 16 2.20 -16.80 7.63
C GLN A 16 2.96 -16.99 6.31
N GLY A 17 2.34 -16.66 5.17
CA GLY A 17 2.93 -16.92 3.86
C GLY A 17 2.86 -18.38 3.44
N ASP A 18 1.94 -19.18 4.02
CA ASP A 18 1.73 -20.58 3.62
C ASP A 18 0.96 -20.65 2.29
N LEU A 19 1.65 -20.29 1.20
CA LEU A 19 1.10 -20.32 -0.14
C LEU A 19 0.62 -21.72 -0.54
N ARG A 20 1.31 -22.77 -0.10
CA ARG A 20 0.95 -24.16 -0.43
C ARG A 20 -0.34 -24.58 0.26
N GLY A 21 -0.46 -24.30 1.56
CA GLY A 21 -1.68 -24.53 2.33
C GLY A 21 -2.84 -23.73 1.78
N LEU A 22 -2.60 -22.45 1.48
CA LEU A 22 -3.60 -21.56 0.91
C LEU A 22 -4.13 -22.06 -0.44
N LYS A 23 -3.24 -22.47 -1.36
CA LYS A 23 -3.62 -23.07 -2.66
C LYS A 23 -4.54 -24.27 -2.47
N ARG A 24 -4.12 -25.26 -1.68
CA ARG A 24 -4.92 -26.46 -1.40
C ARG A 24 -6.29 -26.13 -0.81
N LEU A 25 -6.34 -25.16 0.10
CA LEU A 25 -7.58 -24.74 0.74
C LEU A 25 -8.53 -24.12 -0.29
N LEU A 26 -8.06 -23.18 -1.09
CA LEU A 26 -8.87 -22.46 -2.07
C LEU A 26 -9.26 -23.32 -3.29
N ASP A 27 -8.50 -24.37 -3.60
CA ASP A 27 -8.85 -25.32 -4.66
C ASP A 27 -9.99 -26.25 -4.24
N THR A 28 -10.11 -26.54 -2.95
CA THR A 28 -11.19 -27.39 -2.39
C THR A 28 -12.40 -26.57 -1.92
N HIS A 29 -12.18 -25.30 -1.59
CA HIS A 29 -13.19 -24.35 -1.13
C HIS A 29 -12.94 -23.03 -1.86
N PRO A 30 -13.34 -22.91 -3.15
CA PRO A 30 -13.20 -21.66 -3.89
C PRO A 30 -13.87 -20.54 -3.08
N ALA A 31 -13.15 -19.44 -2.87
CA ALA A 31 -13.65 -18.32 -2.07
C ALA A 31 -15.04 -17.91 -2.58
N PRO A 32 -15.96 -17.51 -1.69
CA PRO A 32 -17.23 -16.97 -2.15
C PRO A 32 -16.95 -15.75 -3.05
N ASP A 33 -17.81 -15.59 -4.06
CA ASP A 33 -17.77 -14.50 -5.04
C ASP A 33 -17.45 -13.16 -4.34
N PRO A 34 -16.59 -12.28 -4.91
CA PRO A 34 -16.17 -11.02 -4.28
C PRO A 34 -17.36 -10.24 -3.68
N PRO A 35 -17.19 -9.59 -2.51
CA PRO A 35 -15.99 -8.84 -2.16
C PRO A 35 -15.31 -9.13 -0.80
N SER A 36 -15.88 -9.95 0.10
CA SER A 36 -15.49 -9.89 1.53
C SER A 36 -14.23 -10.70 1.92
N PRO A 37 -14.06 -12.00 1.57
CA PRO A 37 -12.88 -12.74 2.04
C PRO A 37 -11.60 -12.42 1.26
N THR A 38 -11.69 -12.18 -0.05
CA THR A 38 -10.51 -11.91 -0.89
C THR A 38 -9.82 -10.60 -0.52
N SER A 39 -10.58 -9.53 -0.28
CA SER A 39 -10.04 -8.24 0.13
C SER A 39 -9.31 -8.34 1.48
N GLU A 40 -9.89 -9.05 2.44
CA GLU A 40 -9.28 -9.28 3.74
C GLU A 40 -8.00 -10.14 3.65
N MET A 41 -7.99 -11.16 2.79
CA MET A 41 -6.82 -11.99 2.55
C MET A 41 -5.67 -11.18 1.93
N LEU A 42 -5.96 -10.33 0.94
CA LEU A 42 -4.97 -9.44 0.34
C LEU A 42 -4.43 -8.42 1.35
N VAL A 43 -5.30 -7.78 2.13
CA VAL A 43 -4.91 -6.84 3.19
C VAL A 43 -4.01 -7.53 4.22
N THR A 44 -4.38 -8.74 4.66
CA THR A 44 -3.60 -9.55 5.60
C THR A 44 -2.23 -9.90 5.04
N ALA A 45 -2.18 -10.39 3.80
CA ALA A 45 -0.93 -10.75 3.12
C ALA A 45 -0.02 -9.52 2.92
N CYS A 46 -0.58 -8.36 2.56
CA CYS A 46 0.18 -7.12 2.40
C CYS A 46 0.82 -6.67 3.71
N LYS A 47 0.03 -6.58 4.79
CA LYS A 47 0.55 -6.21 6.12
C LYS A 47 1.62 -7.18 6.62
N ALA A 48 1.46 -8.47 6.31
CA ALA A 48 2.42 -9.51 6.65
C ALA A 48 3.61 -9.63 5.68
N LYS A 49 3.67 -8.77 4.64
CA LYS A 49 4.75 -8.72 3.63
C LYS A 49 4.91 -10.00 2.81
N GLN A 50 3.82 -10.74 2.61
CA GLN A 50 3.83 -12.03 1.93
C GLN A 50 3.63 -11.87 0.42
N ILE A 51 4.67 -11.39 -0.27
CA ILE A 51 4.63 -11.05 -1.72
C ILE A 51 4.09 -12.20 -2.58
N SER A 52 4.57 -13.43 -2.37
CA SER A 52 4.14 -14.59 -3.16
C SER A 52 2.67 -14.95 -2.93
N VAL A 53 2.11 -14.62 -1.75
CA VAL A 53 0.68 -14.77 -1.49
C VAL A 53 -0.11 -13.65 -2.16
N VAL A 54 0.37 -12.41 -2.08
CA VAL A 54 -0.25 -11.25 -2.76
C VAL A 54 -0.38 -11.52 -4.26
N GLN A 55 0.73 -11.87 -4.93
CA GLN A 55 0.75 -12.17 -6.36
C GLN A 55 -0.25 -13.28 -6.72
N TYR A 56 -0.22 -14.38 -5.98
CA TYR A 56 -1.15 -15.50 -6.21
C TYR A 56 -2.63 -15.10 -6.05
N LEU A 57 -2.95 -14.26 -5.06
CA LEU A 57 -4.32 -13.80 -4.84
C LEU A 57 -4.80 -12.88 -5.96
N LEU A 58 -3.95 -11.98 -6.46
CA LEU A 58 -4.27 -11.12 -7.60
C LEU A 58 -4.47 -11.95 -8.88
N GLU A 59 -3.56 -12.89 -9.17
CA GLU A 59 -3.66 -13.81 -10.31
C GLU A 59 -4.94 -14.65 -10.26
N ARG A 60 -5.30 -15.17 -9.08
CA ARG A 60 -6.49 -16.02 -8.92
C ARG A 60 -7.80 -15.22 -8.98
N TYR A 61 -7.78 -13.97 -8.53
CA TYR A 61 -8.96 -13.12 -8.45
C TYR A 61 -8.75 -11.81 -9.23
N PRO A 62 -8.71 -11.87 -10.58
CA PRO A 62 -8.37 -10.72 -11.43
C PRO A 62 -9.40 -9.58 -11.43
N ASN A 63 -10.59 -9.82 -10.87
CA ASN A 63 -11.64 -8.80 -10.73
C ASN A 63 -11.59 -8.09 -9.37
N THR A 64 -10.53 -8.31 -8.58
CA THR A 64 -10.30 -7.59 -7.33
C THR A 64 -10.23 -6.09 -7.62
N LYS A 65 -10.85 -5.28 -6.76
CA LYS A 65 -10.76 -3.82 -6.83
C LYS A 65 -9.81 -3.32 -5.76
N SER A 66 -9.12 -2.24 -6.06
CA SER A 66 -8.40 -1.46 -5.05
C SER A 66 -9.38 -0.89 -4.01
N SER A 67 -8.85 -0.62 -2.81
CA SER A 67 -9.58 0.04 -1.73
C SER A 67 -8.59 0.83 -0.88
N LEU A 68 -9.08 1.83 -0.14
CA LEU A 68 -8.25 2.59 0.80
C LEU A 68 -7.54 1.68 1.81
N GLU A 69 -8.21 0.62 2.27
CA GLU A 69 -7.63 -0.33 3.22
C GLU A 69 -6.50 -1.15 2.60
N LEU A 70 -6.68 -1.63 1.36
CA LEU A 70 -5.65 -2.33 0.62
C LEU A 70 -4.47 -1.41 0.31
N HIS A 71 -4.74 -0.18 -0.12
CA HIS A 71 -3.74 0.82 -0.45
C HIS A 71 -2.82 1.12 0.75
N LYS A 72 -3.42 1.35 1.93
CA LYS A 72 -2.67 1.52 3.19
C LYS A 72 -1.90 0.26 3.59
N ALA A 73 -2.53 -0.91 3.49
CA ALA A 73 -1.90 -2.18 3.85
C ALA A 73 -0.67 -2.47 2.98
N ALA A 74 -0.77 -2.21 1.68
CA ALA A 74 0.31 -2.36 0.72
C ALA A 74 1.47 -1.42 1.03
N PHE A 75 1.17 -0.14 1.29
CA PHE A 75 2.18 0.85 1.67
C PHE A 75 2.93 0.44 2.95
N GLN A 76 2.20 0.03 3.99
CA GLN A 76 2.78 -0.50 5.24
C GLN A 76 3.57 -1.79 5.04
N GLY A 77 3.22 -2.57 4.01
CA GLY A 77 3.96 -3.76 3.58
C GLY A 77 5.38 -3.46 3.07
N GLY A 78 5.67 -2.21 2.74
CA GLY A 78 6.96 -1.75 2.22
C GLY A 78 7.01 -1.78 0.69
N VAL A 79 8.14 -1.30 0.14
CA VAL A 79 8.31 -1.07 -1.31
C VAL A 79 8.01 -2.30 -2.16
N ASP A 80 8.49 -3.48 -1.76
CA ASP A 80 8.32 -4.69 -2.56
C ASP A 80 6.84 -5.07 -2.71
N VAL A 81 6.07 -5.02 -1.62
CA VAL A 81 4.62 -5.28 -1.66
C VAL A 81 3.89 -4.16 -2.42
N TYR A 82 4.23 -2.91 -2.11
CA TYR A 82 3.57 -1.76 -2.70
C TYR A 82 3.79 -1.69 -4.21
N SER A 83 4.96 -2.10 -4.70
CA SER A 83 5.25 -2.20 -6.14
C SER A 83 4.31 -3.17 -6.87
N VAL A 84 4.11 -4.37 -6.35
CA VAL A 84 3.17 -5.36 -6.91
C VAL A 84 1.74 -4.81 -6.94
N ILE A 85 1.33 -4.13 -5.87
CA ILE A 85 -0.02 -3.54 -5.79
C ILE A 85 -0.19 -2.37 -6.77
N LEU A 86 0.85 -1.56 -7.00
CA LEU A 86 0.81 -0.48 -8.00
C LEU A 86 0.84 -0.98 -9.44
N GLU A 87 1.45 -2.12 -9.71
CA GLU A 87 1.41 -2.76 -11.03
C GLU A 87 -0.01 -3.19 -11.38
N GLU A 88 -0.74 -3.75 -10.42
CA GLU A 88 -2.13 -4.16 -10.61
C GLU A 88 -3.11 -2.97 -10.56
N PHE A 89 -2.85 -1.98 -9.70
CA PHE A 89 -3.72 -0.84 -9.44
C PHE A 89 -2.98 0.50 -9.65
N PRO A 90 -2.61 0.86 -10.89
CA PRO A 90 -1.85 2.07 -11.19
C PRO A 90 -2.59 3.36 -10.85
N GLU A 91 -3.93 3.34 -10.72
CA GLU A 91 -4.73 4.48 -10.30
C GLU A 91 -4.38 4.96 -8.89
N LEU A 92 -3.86 4.08 -8.03
CA LEU A 92 -3.47 4.41 -6.66
C LEU A 92 -2.37 5.47 -6.56
N LYS A 93 -1.67 5.80 -7.66
CA LYS A 93 -0.72 6.90 -7.73
C LYS A 93 -1.36 8.28 -7.56
N GLN A 94 -2.67 8.40 -7.85
CA GLN A 94 -3.44 9.64 -7.73
C GLN A 94 -4.33 9.65 -6.48
N GLU A 95 -4.37 8.54 -5.75
CA GLU A 95 -5.19 8.37 -4.56
C GLU A 95 -4.43 8.75 -3.29
N THR A 96 -5.19 9.17 -2.28
CA THR A 96 -4.66 9.55 -0.97
C THR A 96 -5.02 8.51 0.09
N PHE A 97 -4.36 8.56 1.24
CA PHE A 97 -4.69 7.76 2.42
C PHE A 97 -5.87 8.35 3.22
N GLY A 98 -6.86 8.91 2.52
CA GLY A 98 -7.91 9.76 3.05
C GLY A 98 -7.51 11.23 3.01
N HIS A 99 -8.26 12.09 3.71
CA HIS A 99 -8.07 13.54 3.59
C HIS A 99 -6.75 14.07 4.19
N GLN A 100 -6.07 13.28 5.01
CA GLN A 100 -4.94 13.77 5.79
C GLN A 100 -3.60 13.68 5.09
N ALA A 101 -3.39 12.72 4.19
CA ALA A 101 -2.10 12.50 3.56
C ALA A 101 -2.22 11.69 2.28
N ASP A 102 -1.32 11.91 1.35
CA ASP A 102 -1.02 10.98 0.25
C ASP A 102 0.21 10.10 0.58
N PRO A 103 0.59 9.16 -0.29
CA PRO A 103 1.73 8.28 -0.05
C PRO A 103 3.07 8.99 0.15
N ILE A 104 3.34 10.11 -0.54
CA ILE A 104 4.58 10.88 -0.35
C ILE A 104 4.55 11.56 1.02
N GLY A 105 3.44 12.22 1.36
CA GLY A 105 3.26 12.85 2.66
C GLY A 105 3.45 11.87 3.81
N GLN A 106 2.88 10.67 3.70
CA GLN A 106 3.04 9.62 4.70
C GLN A 106 4.50 9.16 4.83
N ALA A 107 5.20 8.91 3.71
CA ALA A 107 6.61 8.50 3.74
C ALA A 107 7.51 9.56 4.39
N VAL A 108 7.22 10.84 4.17
CA VAL A 108 7.94 11.96 4.80
C VAL A 108 7.68 12.03 6.29
N SER A 109 6.42 11.87 6.71
CA SER A 109 6.05 11.82 8.14
C SER A 109 6.72 10.67 8.89
N ASP A 110 6.83 9.52 8.24
CA ASP A 110 7.50 8.33 8.79
C ASP A 110 9.04 8.41 8.70
N ASN A 111 9.58 9.47 8.08
CA ASN A 111 10.99 9.61 7.69
C ASN A 111 11.52 8.41 6.87
N ASP A 112 10.64 7.74 6.12
CA ASP A 112 10.98 6.58 5.29
C ASP A 112 11.57 7.03 3.94
N THR A 113 12.89 7.19 3.95
CA THR A 113 13.64 7.61 2.76
C THR A 113 13.61 6.56 1.64
N ILE A 114 13.46 5.27 1.96
CA ILE A 114 13.42 4.19 0.96
C ILE A 114 12.10 4.26 0.20
N MET A 115 10.98 4.34 0.93
CA MET A 115 9.66 4.51 0.33
C MET A 115 9.56 5.84 -0.42
N LEU A 116 10.07 6.95 0.14
CA LEU A 116 10.07 8.24 -0.53
C LEU A 116 10.78 8.19 -1.90
N LYS A 117 11.99 7.62 -1.96
CA LYS A 117 12.72 7.45 -3.23
C LYS A 117 11.92 6.62 -4.22
N PHE A 118 11.38 5.49 -3.78
CA PHE A 118 10.55 4.63 -4.62
C PHE A 118 9.36 5.39 -5.23
N LEU A 119 8.62 6.15 -4.42
CA LEU A 119 7.46 6.93 -4.90
C LEU A 119 7.87 7.98 -5.94
N LEU A 120 8.93 8.74 -5.65
CA LEU A 120 9.43 9.77 -6.56
C LEU A 120 9.89 9.16 -7.90
N ASP A 121 10.70 8.10 -7.85
CA ASP A 121 11.18 7.38 -9.03
C ASP A 121 10.03 6.76 -9.85
N ASN A 122 8.88 6.49 -9.23
CA ASN A 122 7.67 5.96 -9.87
C ASN A 122 6.68 7.04 -10.32
N GLY A 123 7.07 8.32 -10.30
CA GLY A 123 6.32 9.42 -10.90
C GLY A 123 5.11 9.88 -10.09
N PHE A 124 5.11 9.69 -8.76
CA PHE A 124 4.13 10.33 -7.89
C PHE A 124 4.31 11.86 -7.94
N ASP A 125 3.21 12.60 -7.97
CA ASP A 125 3.24 14.06 -8.08
C ASP A 125 3.57 14.71 -6.73
N VAL A 126 4.85 15.04 -6.54
CA VAL A 126 5.36 15.69 -5.33
C VAL A 126 4.81 17.10 -5.12
N LYS A 127 4.31 17.79 -6.17
CA LYS A 127 3.83 19.18 -6.06
C LYS A 127 2.47 19.25 -5.40
N ALA A 128 1.62 18.26 -5.67
CA ALA A 128 0.33 18.10 -5.02
C ALA A 128 0.46 17.40 -3.65
N SER A 129 1.68 16.97 -3.26
CA SER A 129 1.86 16.16 -2.07
C SER A 129 1.67 16.92 -0.76
N HIS A 130 1.00 16.29 0.19
CA HIS A 130 0.62 16.89 1.46
C HIS A 130 0.62 15.89 2.62
N PHE A 131 0.81 16.42 3.82
CA PHE A 131 0.56 15.72 5.08
C PHE A 131 -0.12 16.69 6.04
N CYS A 132 -1.17 16.26 6.73
CA CYS A 132 -2.02 17.10 7.58
C CYS A 132 -2.50 18.39 6.89
N TYR A 133 -2.90 18.29 5.61
CA TYR A 133 -3.38 19.41 4.78
C TYR A 133 -2.36 20.52 4.50
N VAL A 134 -1.08 20.31 4.78
CA VAL A 134 0.00 21.24 4.41
C VAL A 134 0.91 20.62 3.34
N PRO A 135 1.52 21.43 2.45
CA PRO A 135 2.49 20.94 1.47
C PRO A 135 3.60 20.13 2.14
N VAL A 136 3.98 19.01 1.51
CA VAL A 136 4.90 18.05 2.13
C VAL A 136 6.27 18.65 2.46
N LEU A 137 6.75 19.62 1.66
CA LEU A 137 8.02 20.31 1.93
C LEU A 137 7.94 21.20 3.18
N MET A 138 6.83 21.94 3.34
CA MET A 138 6.57 22.76 4.51
C MET A 138 6.53 21.90 5.77
N PHE A 139 5.82 20.76 5.73
CA PHE A 139 5.78 19.80 6.83
C PHE A 139 7.18 19.31 7.21
N ALA A 140 7.97 18.84 6.24
CA ALA A 140 9.32 18.30 6.46
C ALA A 140 10.25 19.32 7.14
N GLN A 141 10.16 20.59 6.75
CA GLN A 141 10.98 21.67 7.31
C GLN A 141 10.55 22.07 8.73
N GLN A 142 9.26 21.97 9.07
CA GLN A 142 8.74 22.36 10.39
C GLN A 142 8.96 21.28 11.46
N HIS A 143 9.12 20.03 11.05
CA HIS A 143 9.21 18.87 11.94
C HIS A 143 10.59 18.21 11.96
N ASP A 144 11.63 18.94 11.55
CA ASP A 144 13.03 18.49 11.56
C ASP A 144 13.25 17.13 10.86
N SER A 145 12.56 16.89 9.73
CA SER A 145 12.82 15.71 8.90
C SER A 145 14.28 15.68 8.44
N PRO A 146 14.88 14.50 8.22
CA PRO A 146 16.26 14.38 7.73
C PRO A 146 16.55 15.25 6.51
N GLU A 147 17.75 15.84 6.47
CA GLU A 147 18.17 16.71 5.36
C GLU A 147 18.06 16.02 3.99
N GLU A 148 18.28 14.69 3.94
CA GLU A 148 18.10 13.90 2.73
C GLU A 148 16.68 13.95 2.18
N ILE A 149 15.66 13.90 3.05
CA ILE A 149 14.25 14.02 2.66
C ILE A 149 13.97 15.39 2.08
N ILE A 150 14.39 16.46 2.78
CA ILE A 150 14.21 17.84 2.32
C ILE A 150 14.91 18.04 0.97
N HIS A 151 16.11 17.49 0.80
CA HIS A 151 16.87 17.55 -0.45
C HIS A 151 16.15 16.82 -1.58
N LEU A 152 15.65 15.60 -1.34
CA LEU A 152 14.87 14.84 -2.33
C LEU A 152 13.61 15.59 -2.76
N LEU A 153 12.81 16.08 -1.81
CA LEU A 153 11.59 16.83 -2.11
C LEU A 153 11.89 18.05 -3.00
N LYS A 154 12.89 18.86 -2.65
CA LYS A 154 13.31 20.02 -3.45
C LYS A 154 13.81 19.63 -4.83
N LYS A 155 14.62 18.57 -4.93
CA LYS A 155 15.15 18.05 -6.20
C LYS A 155 14.02 17.67 -7.18
N TRP A 156 12.93 17.12 -6.66
CA TRP A 156 11.78 16.71 -7.45
C TRP A 156 10.74 17.83 -7.65
N GLY A 157 11.00 19.03 -7.14
CA GLY A 157 10.20 20.22 -7.39
C GLY A 157 9.05 20.44 -6.41
N ALA A 158 9.10 19.85 -5.21
CA ALA A 158 8.18 20.17 -4.12
C ALA A 158 8.30 21.66 -3.75
N THR A 159 7.17 22.26 -3.40
CA THR A 159 7.07 23.66 -2.96
C THR A 159 6.53 23.73 -1.53
N ASP A 160 6.88 24.79 -0.82
CA ASP A 160 6.36 25.15 0.51
C ASP A 160 5.19 26.17 0.42
N GLU A 161 4.79 26.52 -0.81
CA GLU A 161 3.66 27.41 -1.08
C GLU A 161 2.32 26.72 -0.88
N LEU A 162 1.39 27.41 -0.21
CA LEU A 162 -0.01 27.00 -0.14
C LEU A 162 -0.67 27.25 -1.51
N SER A 163 -1.15 26.17 -2.13
CA SER A 163 -1.96 26.28 -3.35
C SER A 163 -3.37 26.72 -2.95
N PHE A 164 -3.76 27.96 -3.25
CA PHE A 164 -5.10 28.53 -3.01
C PHE A 164 -5.96 28.53 -4.27
#